data_AF-A0A1I8PIG8-F1
#
_entry.id   AF-A0A1I8PIG8-F1
#
_cell.length_a   1.000
_cell.length_b   1.000
_cell.length_c   1.000
_cell.angle_alpha   90.00
_cell.angle_beta   90.00
_cell.angle_gamma   90.00
#
_symmetry.space_group_name_H-M   'P 1'
#
loop_
_entity.id
_entity.type
_entity.pdbx_description
1 polymer ?
#
loop_
_entity_poly.entity_id
_entity_poly.type
_entity_poly.pdbx_seq_one_letter_code
_entity_poly.pdbx_strand_id
1 'polypeptide(L)'
;MASNNSTSQGYHRLEMFYLTIRNHMLARKLWERIETDYLMSWLSTLGGGYSALGEQFSTCAEVAGKISQKQLCIGIQLGDPFLQSRCLLYYSISLIQVGRLRTAKYLIRKQYAFALANVETDGRLLKMCEGIWMRLQYEYGLRFKKKPKL
;
A
#
# COMPACT_ATOMS: atom_id res chain seq x y z
N MET A 1 -21.85 -20.71 57.42
CA MET A 1 -21.84 -20.71 55.95
C MET A 1 -22.13 -19.29 55.46
N ALA A 2 -21.13 -18.40 55.36
CA ALA A 2 -21.33 -17.01 54.91
C ALA A 2 -20.07 -16.37 54.28
N SER A 3 -19.12 -17.17 53.81
CA SER A 3 -17.81 -16.69 53.32
C SER A 3 -17.58 -16.82 51.80
N ASN A 4 -18.54 -17.39 51.04
CA ASN A 4 -18.37 -17.64 49.60
C ASN A 4 -18.90 -16.52 48.68
N ASN A 5 -19.70 -15.58 49.20
CA ASN A 5 -20.39 -14.59 48.37
C ASN A 5 -19.52 -13.37 47.99
N SER A 6 -18.65 -12.94 48.90
CA SER A 6 -17.77 -11.77 48.72
C SER A 6 -16.64 -12.04 47.72
N THR A 7 -16.07 -13.25 47.73
CA THR A 7 -15.01 -13.67 46.80
C THR A 7 -15.55 -13.80 45.38
N SER A 8 -16.70 -14.46 45.19
CA SER A 8 -17.39 -14.58 43.89
C SER A 8 -17.75 -13.23 43.29
N GLN A 9 -18.25 -12.30 44.10
CA GLN A 9 -18.59 -10.94 43.67
C GLN A 9 -17.36 -10.06 43.37
N GLY A 10 -16.19 -10.40 43.94
CA GLY A 10 -14.90 -9.81 43.60
C GLY A 10 -14.38 -10.29 42.24
N TYR A 11 -14.46 -11.61 41.97
CA TYR A 11 -14.07 -12.18 40.68
C TYR A 11 -14.93 -11.65 39.53
N HIS A 12 -16.25 -11.54 39.72
CA HIS A 12 -17.12 -10.94 38.70
C HIS A 12 -16.80 -9.46 38.43
N ARG A 13 -16.43 -8.68 39.47
CA ARG A 13 -16.03 -7.27 39.27
C ARG A 13 -14.72 -7.16 38.47
N LEU A 14 -13.75 -8.01 38.75
CA LEU A 14 -12.51 -8.10 37.98
C LEU A 14 -12.78 -8.51 36.53
N GLU A 15 -13.60 -9.52 36.32
CA GLU A 15 -13.97 -9.99 34.98
C GLU A 15 -14.66 -8.90 34.15
N MET A 16 -15.61 -8.17 34.75
CA MET A 16 -16.28 -7.04 34.10
C MET A 16 -15.31 -5.89 33.79
N PHE A 17 -14.34 -5.62 34.67
CA PHE A 17 -13.29 -4.64 34.43
C PHE A 17 -12.37 -5.05 33.26
N TYR A 18 -11.88 -6.29 33.24
CA TYR A 18 -11.09 -6.83 32.13
C TYR A 18 -11.87 -6.87 30.81
N LEU A 19 -13.16 -7.19 30.84
CA LEU A 19 -14.02 -7.16 29.67
C LEU A 19 -14.17 -5.74 29.14
N THR A 20 -14.38 -4.77 30.03
CA THR A 20 -14.49 -3.34 29.68
C THR A 20 -13.20 -2.82 29.03
N ILE A 21 -12.04 -3.10 29.63
CA ILE A 21 -10.74 -2.71 29.06
C ILE A 21 -10.52 -3.37 27.69
N ARG A 22 -10.81 -4.68 27.55
CA ARG A 22 -10.71 -5.36 26.25
C ARG A 22 -11.61 -4.73 25.20
N ASN A 23 -12.87 -4.45 25.54
CA ASN A 23 -13.81 -3.83 24.62
C ASN A 23 -13.35 -2.43 24.18
N HIS A 24 -12.81 -1.62 25.10
CA HIS A 24 -12.23 -0.33 24.73
C HIS A 24 -11.00 -0.46 23.83
N MET A 25 -10.09 -1.38 24.11
CA MET A 25 -8.92 -1.62 23.25
C MET A 25 -9.32 -2.13 21.87
N LEU A 26 -10.31 -3.02 21.79
CA LEU A 26 -10.86 -3.53 20.53
C LEU A 26 -11.53 -2.42 19.73
N ALA A 27 -12.39 -1.62 20.37
CA ALA A 27 -13.05 -0.50 19.73
C ALA A 27 -12.03 0.50 19.16
N ARG A 28 -10.97 0.82 19.92
CA ARG A 28 -9.90 1.71 19.44
C ARG A 28 -9.19 1.15 18.20
N LYS A 29 -8.77 -0.12 18.25
CA LYS A 29 -8.13 -0.79 17.10
C LYS A 29 -9.04 -0.86 15.87
N LEU A 30 -10.34 -1.08 16.09
CA LEU A 30 -11.32 -1.10 15.02
C LEU A 30 -11.46 0.27 14.36
N TRP A 31 -11.54 1.35 15.16
CA TRP A 31 -11.56 2.71 14.64
C TRP A 31 -10.29 3.07 13.87
N GLU A 32 -9.12 2.78 14.43
CA GLU A 32 -7.82 2.97 13.75
C GLU A 32 -7.80 2.25 12.40
N ARG A 33 -8.35 1.03 12.34
CA ARG A 33 -8.43 0.26 11.10
C ARG A 33 -9.40 0.88 10.08
N ILE A 34 -10.60 1.27 10.51
CA ILE A 34 -11.60 1.90 9.63
C ILE A 34 -11.04 3.20 9.03
N GLU A 35 -10.43 4.04 9.85
CA GLU A 35 -9.83 5.30 9.39
C GLU A 35 -8.70 5.06 8.40
N THR A 36 -7.85 4.05 8.66
CA THR A 36 -6.77 3.68 7.75
C THR A 36 -7.29 3.18 6.41
N ASP A 37 -8.31 2.32 6.41
CA ASP A 37 -8.94 1.79 5.20
C ASP A 37 -9.62 2.91 4.39
N TYR A 38 -10.28 3.86 5.07
CA TYR A 38 -10.86 5.04 4.45
C TYR A 38 -9.79 5.92 3.80
N LEU A 39 -8.71 6.24 4.51
CA LEU A 39 -7.59 7.02 4.00
C LEU A 39 -6.95 6.34 2.78
N MET A 40 -6.78 5.02 2.82
CA MET A 40 -6.28 4.23 1.69
C MET A 40 -7.16 4.33 0.44
N SER A 41 -8.49 4.31 0.61
CA SER A 41 -9.46 4.47 -0.48
C SER A 41 -9.32 5.85 -1.15
N TRP A 42 -9.24 6.91 -0.35
CA TRP A 42 -9.04 8.28 -0.86
C TRP A 42 -7.70 8.44 -1.56
N LEU A 43 -6.61 7.96 -0.95
CA LEU A 43 -5.28 8.02 -1.56
C LEU A 43 -5.22 7.23 -2.86
N SER A 44 -5.92 6.10 -2.97
CA SER A 44 -5.97 5.31 -4.22
C SER A 44 -6.72 6.05 -5.32
N THR A 45 -7.85 6.68 -5.00
CA THR A 45 -8.63 7.47 -5.96
C THR A 45 -7.84 8.68 -6.45
N LEU A 46 -7.28 9.48 -5.54
CA LEU A 46 -6.47 10.65 -5.87
C LEU A 46 -5.18 10.25 -6.61
N GLY A 47 -4.50 9.20 -6.15
CA GLY A 47 -3.28 8.68 -6.78
C GLY A 47 -3.51 8.22 -8.21
N GLY A 48 -4.62 7.54 -8.48
CA GLY A 48 -5.05 7.16 -9.83
C GLY A 48 -5.31 8.39 -10.71
N GLY A 49 -6.04 9.39 -10.20
CA GLY A 49 -6.32 10.63 -10.91
C GLY A 49 -5.06 11.43 -11.26
N TYR A 50 -4.18 11.66 -10.28
CA TYR A 50 -2.89 12.33 -10.52
C TYR A 50 -1.98 11.53 -11.43
N SER A 51 -1.98 10.20 -11.35
CA SER A 51 -1.19 9.37 -12.26
C SER A 51 -1.72 9.45 -13.69
N ALA A 52 -3.04 9.49 -13.91
CA ALA A 52 -3.61 9.68 -15.23
C ALA A 52 -3.19 11.04 -15.84
N LEU A 53 -3.29 12.13 -15.06
CA LEU A 53 -2.80 13.46 -15.46
C LEU A 53 -1.27 13.51 -15.64
N GLY A 54 -0.55 12.65 -14.91
CA GLY A 54 0.91 12.54 -14.94
C GLY A 54 1.50 12.14 -16.29
N GLU A 55 0.69 11.65 -17.23
CA GLU A 55 1.14 11.40 -18.60
C GLU A 55 1.47 12.70 -19.35
N GLN A 56 0.74 13.77 -19.06
CA GLN A 56 0.89 15.08 -19.70
C GLN A 56 1.65 16.06 -18.81
N PHE A 57 1.47 15.97 -17.50
CA PHE A 57 1.99 16.92 -16.53
C PHE A 57 2.92 16.23 -15.52
N SER A 58 4.22 16.44 -15.65
CA SER A 58 5.23 15.82 -14.77
C SER A 58 5.00 16.14 -13.29
N THR A 59 4.51 17.34 -12.96
CA THR A 59 4.15 17.74 -11.59
C THR A 59 3.06 16.85 -11.01
N CYS A 60 2.07 16.44 -11.81
CA CYS A 60 1.04 15.50 -11.39
C CYS A 60 1.61 14.10 -11.15
N ALA A 61 2.54 13.65 -11.99
CA ALA A 61 3.25 12.39 -11.77
C ALA A 61 4.05 12.41 -10.45
N GLU A 62 4.71 13.52 -10.13
CA GLU A 62 5.42 13.67 -8.84
C GLU A 62 4.45 13.62 -7.65
N VAL A 63 3.28 14.25 -7.76
CA VAL A 63 2.24 14.17 -6.71
C VAL A 63 1.74 12.74 -6.55
N ALA A 64 1.46 12.03 -7.65
CA ALA A 64 1.09 10.61 -7.61
C ALA A 64 2.16 9.78 -6.90
N GLY A 65 3.44 10.04 -7.18
CA GLY A 65 4.55 9.38 -6.51
C GLY A 65 4.60 9.64 -5.00
N LYS A 66 4.36 10.87 -4.56
CA LYS A 66 4.24 11.22 -3.13
C LYS A 66 3.06 10.52 -2.47
N ILE A 67 1.93 10.41 -3.17
CA ILE A 67 0.75 9.67 -2.69
C ILE A 67 1.10 8.19 -2.51
N SER A 68 1.74 7.55 -3.50
CA SER A 68 2.15 6.14 -3.40
C SER A 68 3.12 5.89 -2.25
N GLN A 69 4.02 6.83 -1.94
CA GLN A 69 4.89 6.73 -0.76
C GLN A 69 4.10 6.82 0.56
N LYS A 70 3.11 7.72 0.66
CA LYS A 70 2.22 7.76 1.83
C LYS A 70 1.44 6.46 1.98
N GLN A 71 0.94 5.90 0.89
CA GLN A 71 0.27 4.60 0.92
C GLN A 71 1.23 3.48 1.37
N LEU A 72 2.50 3.51 0.93
CA LEU A 72 3.50 2.55 1.39
C LEU A 72 3.72 2.65 2.91
N CYS A 73 3.82 3.85 3.48
CA CYS A 73 3.97 4.03 4.93
C CYS A 73 2.81 3.37 5.70
N ILE A 74 1.58 3.56 5.24
CA ILE A 74 0.40 2.91 5.82
C ILE A 74 0.48 1.38 5.65
N GLY A 75 0.87 0.88 4.47
CA GLY A 75 1.02 -0.55 4.23
C GLY A 75 2.07 -1.22 5.13
N ILE A 76 3.14 -0.48 5.47
CA ILE A 76 4.14 -0.89 6.47
C ILE A 76 3.51 -0.94 7.86
N GLN A 77 2.77 0.09 8.27
CA GLN A 77 2.09 0.13 9.57
C GLN A 77 1.07 -1.00 9.75
N LEU A 78 0.35 -1.35 8.68
CA LEU A 78 -0.60 -2.46 8.68
C LEU A 78 0.08 -3.84 8.64
N GLY A 79 1.37 -3.91 8.32
CA GLY A 79 2.09 -5.17 8.14
C GLY A 79 1.62 -5.99 6.93
N ASP A 80 0.99 -5.35 5.93
CA ASP A 80 0.51 -6.02 4.72
C ASP A 80 1.56 -5.95 3.59
N PRO A 81 2.29 -7.05 3.31
CA PRO A 81 3.33 -7.06 2.29
C PRO A 81 2.78 -6.93 0.86
N PHE A 82 1.55 -7.38 0.59
CA PHE A 82 0.93 -7.26 -0.73
C PHE A 82 0.53 -5.82 -1.01
N LEU A 83 -0.01 -5.13 -0.01
CA LEU A 83 -0.28 -3.69 -0.11
C LEU A 83 1.01 -2.90 -0.33
N GLN A 84 2.07 -3.18 0.43
CA GLN A 84 3.38 -2.56 0.23
C GLN A 84 3.89 -2.76 -1.20
N SER A 85 3.76 -3.98 -1.73
CA SER A 85 4.16 -4.30 -3.10
C SER A 85 3.38 -3.48 -4.14
N ARG A 86 2.04 -3.40 -4.00
CA ARG A 86 1.18 -2.57 -4.86
C ARG A 86 1.57 -1.09 -4.80
N CYS A 87 1.83 -0.55 -3.61
CA CYS A 87 2.27 0.84 -3.45
C CYS A 87 3.62 1.12 -4.12
N LEU A 88 4.57 0.19 -4.03
CA LEU A 88 5.87 0.29 -4.73
C LEU A 88 5.70 0.23 -6.25
N LEU A 89 4.74 -0.56 -6.75
CA LEU A 89 4.39 -0.59 -8.16
C LEU A 89 3.76 0.73 -8.63
N TYR A 90 2.82 1.31 -7.87
CA TYR A 90 2.27 2.64 -8.17
C TYR A 90 3.36 3.72 -8.17
N TYR A 91 4.28 3.65 -7.21
CA TYR A 91 5.42 4.56 -7.19
C TYR A 91 6.31 4.37 -8.43
N SER A 92 6.53 3.13 -8.88
CA SER A 92 7.30 2.86 -10.10
C SER A 92 6.66 3.46 -11.35
N ILE A 93 5.33 3.53 -11.44
CA ILE A 93 4.63 4.23 -12.53
C ILE A 93 4.98 5.72 -12.51
N SER A 94 4.93 6.38 -11.34
CA SER A 94 5.31 7.79 -11.23
C SER A 94 6.77 8.02 -11.67
N LEU A 95 7.68 7.11 -11.32
CA LEU A 95 9.08 7.16 -11.74
C LEU A 95 9.22 7.04 -13.27
N ILE A 96 8.42 6.19 -13.91
CA ILE A 96 8.38 6.05 -15.36
C ILE A 96 7.96 7.37 -16.00
N GLN A 97 6.87 7.97 -15.52
CA GLN A 97 6.30 9.22 -16.03
C GLN A 97 7.29 10.40 -15.95
N VAL A 98 8.06 10.50 -14.86
CA VAL A 98 9.11 11.53 -14.73
C VAL A 98 10.45 11.13 -15.35
N GLY A 99 10.54 9.96 -16.00
CA GLY A 99 11.73 9.53 -16.72
C GLY A 99 12.83 8.85 -15.92
N ARG A 100 12.59 8.54 -14.64
CA ARG A 100 13.50 7.81 -13.75
C ARG A 100 13.45 6.29 -14.01
N LEU A 101 13.67 5.90 -15.26
CA LEU A 101 13.41 4.54 -15.76
C LEU A 101 14.27 3.46 -15.08
N ARG A 102 15.52 3.77 -14.72
CA ARG A 102 16.42 2.81 -14.05
C ARG A 102 15.90 2.40 -12.67
N THR A 103 15.45 3.38 -11.89
CA THR A 103 14.90 3.14 -10.55
C THR A 103 13.57 2.39 -10.65
N ALA A 104 12.71 2.76 -11.59
CA ALA A 104 11.46 2.04 -11.85
C ALA A 104 11.73 0.57 -12.20
N LYS A 105 12.67 0.30 -13.11
CA LYS A 105 13.09 -1.05 -13.52
C LYS A 105 13.49 -1.90 -12.31
N TYR A 106 14.30 -1.36 -11.41
CA TYR A 106 14.75 -2.06 -10.22
C TYR A 106 13.56 -2.43 -9.31
N LEU A 107 12.68 -1.47 -9.03
CA LEU A 107 11.50 -1.71 -8.19
C LEU A 107 10.58 -2.77 -8.78
N ILE A 108 10.26 -2.68 -10.08
CA ILE A 108 9.38 -3.62 -10.76
C ILE A 108 9.96 -5.04 -10.70
N ARG A 109 11.27 -5.22 -10.93
CA ARG A 109 11.91 -6.54 -10.82
C ARG A 109 11.83 -7.11 -9.40
N LYS A 110 12.06 -6.27 -8.39
CA LYS A 110 11.95 -6.69 -6.99
C LYS A 110 10.52 -7.14 -6.65
N GLN A 111 9.51 -6.37 -7.09
CA GLN A 111 8.10 -6.72 -6.84
C GLN A 111 7.64 -7.92 -7.67
N TYR A 112 8.14 -8.09 -8.89
CA TYR A 112 7.87 -9.27 -9.72
C TYR A 112 8.38 -10.56 -9.05
N ALA A 113 9.60 -10.53 -8.50
CA ALA A 113 10.15 -11.69 -7.77
C ALA A 113 9.30 -12.02 -6.53
N PHE A 114 8.86 -11.00 -5.78
CA PHE A 114 7.93 -11.18 -4.67
C PHE A 114 6.59 -11.76 -5.11
N ALA A 115 6.00 -11.22 -6.19
CA ALA A 115 4.72 -11.67 -6.73
C ALA A 115 4.79 -13.12 -7.24
N LEU A 116 5.88 -13.50 -7.91
CA LEU A 116 6.09 -14.86 -8.40
C LEU A 116 6.17 -15.87 -7.26
N ALA A 117 6.85 -15.52 -6.16
CA ALA A 117 6.93 -16.35 -4.97
C ALA A 117 5.59 -16.48 -4.22
N ASN A 118 4.61 -15.60 -4.49
CA ASN A 118 3.33 -15.54 -3.81
C ASN A 118 2.14 -15.58 -4.80
N VAL A 119 2.33 -16.23 -5.95
CA VAL A 119 1.36 -16.17 -7.07
C VAL A 119 0.00 -16.79 -6.71
N GLU A 120 0.00 -17.85 -5.90
CA GLU A 120 -1.22 -18.51 -5.43
C GLU A 120 -2.04 -17.61 -4.50
N THR A 121 -1.39 -16.66 -3.82
CA THR A 121 -2.04 -15.74 -2.88
C THR A 121 -2.58 -14.51 -3.60
N ASP A 122 -1.81 -13.94 -4.53
CA ASP A 122 -2.22 -12.75 -5.29
C ASP A 122 -1.65 -12.76 -6.72
N GLY A 123 -2.26 -13.55 -7.60
CA GLY A 123 -1.89 -13.61 -9.01
C GLY A 123 -2.09 -12.27 -9.76
N ARG A 124 -2.92 -11.36 -9.23
CA ARG A 124 -3.13 -10.02 -9.81
C ARG A 124 -1.87 -9.17 -9.70
N LEU A 125 -1.10 -9.32 -8.62
CA LEU A 125 0.15 -8.58 -8.42
C LEU A 125 1.17 -8.87 -9.53
N LEU A 126 1.25 -10.13 -9.98
CA LEU A 126 2.11 -10.52 -11.10
C LEU A 126 1.69 -9.79 -12.39
N LYS A 127 0.37 -9.75 -12.67
CA LYS A 127 -0.18 -9.04 -13.82
C LYS A 127 0.07 -7.53 -13.77
N MET A 128 0.03 -6.93 -12.58
CA MET A 128 0.42 -5.53 -12.40
C MET A 128 1.88 -5.30 -12.78
N CYS A 129 2.78 -6.17 -12.33
CA CYS A 129 4.20 -6.08 -12.68
C CYS A 129 4.41 -6.17 -14.20
N GLU A 130 3.76 -7.14 -14.86
CA GLU A 130 3.82 -7.33 -16.32
C GLU A 130 3.32 -6.08 -17.08
N GLY A 131 2.17 -5.54 -16.67
CA GLY A 131 1.61 -4.33 -17.27
C GLY A 131 2.53 -3.11 -17.16
N ILE A 132 3.10 -2.90 -15.97
CA ILE A 132 4.02 -1.77 -15.75
C ILE A 132 5.35 -2.00 -16.48
N TRP A 133 5.81 -3.24 -16.61
CA TRP A 133 7.00 -3.57 -17.39
C TRP A 133 6.83 -3.21 -18.87
N MET A 134 5.68 -3.52 -19.46
CA MET A 134 5.37 -3.11 -20.85
C MET A 134 5.42 -1.59 -21.01
N ARG A 135 4.85 -0.84 -20.05
CA ARG A 135 4.94 0.62 -20.03
C ARG A 135 6.39 1.13 -19.94
N LEU A 136 7.20 0.53 -19.08
CA LEU A 136 8.62 0.86 -18.96
C LEU A 136 9.37 0.64 -20.28
N GLN A 137 9.11 -0.48 -20.98
CA GLN A 137 9.72 -0.78 -22.27
C GLN A 137 9.32 0.23 -23.34
N TYR A 138 8.05 0.62 -23.39
CA TYR A 138 7.55 1.67 -24.28
C TYR A 138 8.31 2.99 -24.07
N GLU A 139 8.45 3.43 -22.82
CA GLU A 139 9.18 4.66 -22.48
C GLU A 139 10.67 4.61 -22.84
N TYR A 140 11.33 3.46 -22.64
CA TYR A 140 12.68 3.28 -23.15
C TYR A 140 12.73 3.45 -24.67
N GLY A 141 11.81 2.82 -25.40
CA GLY A 141 11.73 2.88 -26.86
C GLY A 141 11.56 4.31 -27.38
N LEU A 142 10.68 5.10 -26.77
CA LEU A 142 10.51 6.52 -27.10
C LEU A 142 11.82 7.31 -26.91
N ARG A 143 12.55 7.06 -25.82
CA ARG A 143 13.82 7.76 -25.54
C ARG A 143 14.96 7.34 -26.45
N PHE A 144 15.02 6.07 -26.85
CA PHE A 144 16.00 5.60 -27.84
C PHE A 144 15.77 6.27 -29.21
N LYS A 145 14.52 6.44 -29.64
CA LYS A 145 14.18 7.14 -30.90
C LYS A 145 14.50 8.64 -30.86
N LYS A 146 14.42 9.28 -29.69
CA LYS A 146 14.73 10.70 -29.50
C LYS A 146 16.23 11.03 -29.42
N LYS A 147 17.11 10.03 -29.24
CA LYS A 147 18.55 10.28 -29.29
C LYS A 147 18.97 10.54 -30.74
N PRO A 148 19.58 11.69 -31.07
CA PRO A 148 20.16 11.89 -32.39
C PRO A 148 21.23 10.82 -32.62
N LYS A 149 21.24 10.23 -33.82
CA LYS A 149 22.37 9.40 -34.25
C LYS A 149 23.58 10.34 -34.34
N LEU A 150 24.51 10.16 -33.43
CA LEU A 150 25.86 10.76 -33.50
C LEU A 150 26.58 10.21 -34.73
#